data_AF-A0A0L0SU89-F1
#
_entry.id   AF-A0A0L0SU89-F1
#
_cell.length_a   1.000
_cell.length_b   1.000
_cell.length_c   1.000
_cell.angle_alpha   90.00
_cell.angle_beta   90.00
_cell.angle_gamma   90.00
#
_symmetry.space_group_name_H-M   'P 1'
#
loop_
_entity.id
_entity.type
_entity.pdbx_description
1 polymer ?
#
loop_
_entity_poly.entity_id
_entity_poly.type
_entity_poly.pdbx_seq_one_letter_code
_entity_poly.pdbx_strand_id
1 'polypeptide(L)'
;MQALHPSTPSRPLDDLVKLDHRSFNELHARYKASVGDQRAQTAIANELIREIAQHSAGEEMTFYAAVQEHESTQLADHLRGAHQGVKEMLYTLESRQVGSAEYDLLLDQVMTELNTHALEEENQVLPTLRAQIGEDNMIKLGQQFLGAKRMAPTHPHPSAPDKPVTEAIAGAMTTPLDKLRDIPREFAERRVPEE
;
A
#
# COMPACT_ATOMS: atom_id res chain seq x y z
N MET A 1 -4.20 10.15 39.48
CA MET A 1 -3.12 10.64 38.62
C MET A 1 -3.13 9.77 37.37
N GLN A 2 -3.66 10.28 36.26
CA GLN A 2 -3.57 9.57 34.98
C GLN A 2 -2.11 9.59 34.51
N ALA A 3 -1.56 8.43 34.20
CA ALA A 3 -0.28 8.34 33.52
C ALA A 3 -0.46 8.95 32.13
N LEU A 4 0.24 10.06 31.88
CA LEU A 4 0.47 10.56 30.53
C LEU A 4 1.34 9.50 29.84
N HIS A 5 0.70 8.64 29.04
CA HIS A 5 1.44 7.91 28.02
C HIS A 5 2.03 8.97 27.08
N PRO A 6 3.36 8.99 26.83
CA PRO A 6 3.89 9.83 25.78
C PRO A 6 3.24 9.38 24.47
N SER A 7 2.42 10.26 23.88
CA SER A 7 1.93 10.07 22.52
C SER A 7 3.17 9.90 21.66
N THR A 8 3.40 8.71 21.10
CA THR A 8 4.44 8.51 20.09
C THR A 8 4.25 9.62 19.04
N PRO A 9 5.28 10.41 18.71
CA PRO A 9 5.13 11.42 17.67
C PRO A 9 4.70 10.71 16.40
N SER A 10 3.47 10.98 15.97
CA SER A 10 2.92 10.34 14.78
C SER A 10 3.64 10.91 13.57
N ARG A 11 4.25 10.04 12.76
CA ARG A 11 4.95 10.43 11.53
C ARG A 11 3.96 11.07 10.55
N PRO A 12 4.38 12.10 9.78
CA PRO A 12 3.55 12.68 8.73
C PRO A 12 3.34 11.68 7.58
N LEU A 13 2.25 11.86 6.84
CA LEU A 13 1.81 10.97 5.77
C LEU A 13 2.93 10.64 4.75
N ASP A 14 3.66 11.65 4.31
CA ASP A 14 4.72 11.49 3.31
C ASP A 14 5.89 10.63 3.80
N ASP A 15 6.25 10.71 5.09
CA ASP A 15 7.26 9.81 5.66
C ASP A 15 6.79 8.36 5.66
N LEU A 16 5.51 8.12 5.96
CA LEU A 16 4.90 6.79 6.02
C LEU A 16 4.77 6.17 4.62
N VAL A 17 4.30 6.93 3.64
CA VAL A 17 4.21 6.53 2.22
C VAL A 17 5.61 6.16 1.70
N LYS A 18 6.61 7.01 1.95
CA LYS A 18 8.02 6.74 1.61
C LYS A 18 8.59 5.48 2.29
N LEU A 19 8.17 5.18 3.52
CA LEU A 19 8.58 3.96 4.22
C LEU A 19 8.00 2.71 3.56
N ASP A 20 6.74 2.75 3.12
CA ASP A 20 6.12 1.66 2.36
C ASP A 20 6.84 1.44 1.03
N HIS A 21 7.12 2.49 0.26
CA HIS A 21 7.87 2.38 -1.00
C HIS A 21 9.26 1.77 -0.82
N ARG A 22 9.95 2.13 0.26
CA ARG A 22 11.23 1.47 0.63
C ARG A 22 11.03 0.00 0.98
N SER A 23 9.96 -0.34 1.70
CA SER A 23 9.63 -1.72 2.07
C SER A 23 9.36 -2.57 0.83
N PHE A 24 8.62 -2.06 -0.15
CA PHE A 24 8.34 -2.80 -1.39
C PHE A 24 9.63 -3.17 -2.13
N ASN A 25 10.52 -2.20 -2.27
CA ASN A 25 11.82 -2.40 -2.92
C ASN A 25 12.71 -3.37 -2.13
N GLU A 26 12.67 -3.33 -0.80
CA GLU A 26 13.39 -4.25 0.08
C GLU A 26 12.90 -5.69 -0.07
N LEU A 27 11.58 -5.89 -0.05
CA LEU A 27 10.93 -7.18 -0.23
C LEU A 27 11.18 -7.72 -1.64
N HIS A 28 11.07 -6.90 -2.69
CA HIS A 28 11.36 -7.32 -4.06
C HIS A 28 12.82 -7.73 -4.22
N ALA A 29 13.78 -6.97 -3.68
CA ALA A 29 15.18 -7.35 -3.69
C ALA A 29 15.43 -8.69 -2.98
N ARG A 30 14.79 -8.92 -1.83
CA ARG A 30 14.85 -10.21 -1.11
C ARG A 30 14.23 -11.35 -1.90
N TYR A 31 13.12 -11.11 -2.60
CA TYR A 31 12.49 -12.09 -3.46
C TYR A 31 13.45 -12.58 -4.54
N LYS A 32 14.13 -11.64 -5.23
CA LYS A 32 15.14 -11.97 -6.26
C LYS A 32 16.36 -12.66 -5.68
N ALA A 33 16.78 -12.30 -4.47
CA ALA A 33 17.90 -12.94 -3.78
C ALA A 33 17.58 -14.36 -3.26
N SER A 34 16.31 -14.73 -3.18
CA SER A 34 15.86 -16.02 -2.65
C SER A 34 15.58 -17.07 -3.74
N VAL A 35 15.97 -16.81 -4.99
CA VAL A 35 15.79 -17.77 -6.10
C VAL A 35 16.40 -19.13 -5.74
N GLY A 36 15.59 -20.18 -5.87
CA GLY A 36 15.94 -21.55 -5.46
C GLY A 36 15.45 -21.94 -4.06
N ASP A 37 15.01 -20.98 -3.24
CA ASP A 37 14.26 -21.22 -2.01
C ASP A 37 12.79 -20.85 -2.20
N GLN A 38 12.01 -21.83 -2.66
CA GLN A 38 10.59 -21.66 -2.97
C GLN A 38 9.77 -21.16 -1.77
N ARG A 39 10.11 -21.62 -0.56
CA ARG A 39 9.38 -21.27 0.66
C ARG A 39 9.63 -19.81 1.00
N ALA A 40 10.90 -19.38 1.00
CA ALA A 40 11.26 -17.98 1.23
C ALA A 40 10.65 -17.05 0.17
N GLN A 41 10.77 -17.39 -1.12
CA GLN A 41 10.16 -16.60 -2.20
C GLN A 41 8.65 -16.45 -2.03
N THR A 42 7.96 -17.52 -1.65
CA THR A 42 6.51 -17.50 -1.40
C THR A 42 6.14 -16.61 -0.23
N ALA A 43 6.86 -16.71 0.89
CA ALA A 43 6.61 -15.88 2.07
C ALA A 43 6.85 -14.38 1.79
N ILE A 44 7.92 -14.06 1.04
CA ILE A 44 8.24 -12.68 0.65
C ILE A 44 7.21 -12.12 -0.32
N ALA A 45 6.79 -12.93 -1.31
CA ALA A 45 5.78 -12.53 -2.28
C ALA A 45 4.42 -12.26 -1.61
N ASN A 46 4.01 -13.12 -0.67
CA ASN A 46 2.79 -12.89 0.12
C ASN A 46 2.86 -11.59 0.92
N GLU A 47 4.01 -11.30 1.54
CA GLU A 47 4.21 -10.04 2.27
C GLU A 47 4.11 -8.84 1.35
N LEU A 48 4.83 -8.87 0.22
CA LEU A 48 4.84 -7.78 -0.74
C LEU A 48 3.44 -7.47 -1.29
N ILE A 49 2.68 -8.50 -1.68
CA ILE A 49 1.29 -8.35 -2.14
C ILE A 49 0.43 -7.69 -1.06
N ARG A 50 0.55 -8.15 0.19
CA ARG A 50 -0.19 -7.61 1.32
C ARG A 50 0.15 -6.14 1.57
N GLU A 51 1.43 -5.81 1.61
CA GLU A 51 1.84 -4.43 1.88
C GLU A 51 1.38 -3.48 0.77
N ILE A 52 1.48 -3.87 -0.50
CA ILE A 52 0.98 -3.06 -1.63
C ILE A 52 -0.53 -2.90 -1.54
N ALA A 53 -1.29 -3.98 -1.30
CA ALA A 53 -2.75 -3.91 -1.21
C ALA A 53 -3.21 -2.96 -0.10
N GLN A 54 -2.61 -3.06 1.09
CA GLN A 54 -2.95 -2.21 2.22
C GLN A 54 -2.55 -0.76 2.00
N HIS A 55 -1.36 -0.53 1.45
CA HIS A 55 -0.86 0.80 1.09
C HIS A 55 -1.78 1.49 0.08
N SER A 56 -2.08 0.83 -1.04
CA SER A 56 -2.92 1.42 -2.10
C SER A 56 -4.31 1.79 -1.59
N ALA A 57 -4.93 0.93 -0.76
CA ALA A 57 -6.20 1.24 -0.12
C ALA A 57 -6.07 2.41 0.89
N GLY A 58 -4.98 2.45 1.65
CA GLY A 58 -4.69 3.54 2.58
C GLY A 58 -4.63 4.89 1.88
N GLU A 59 -3.93 4.99 0.76
CA GLU A 59 -3.79 6.22 -0.01
C GLU A 59 -5.11 6.66 -0.63
N GLU A 60 -5.84 5.74 -1.26
CA GLU A 60 -7.15 6.02 -1.87
C GLU A 60 -8.17 6.58 -0.87
N MET A 61 -8.16 6.03 0.35
CA MET A 61 -9.05 6.44 1.42
C MET A 61 -8.65 7.75 2.10
N THR A 62 -7.37 8.13 2.02
CA THR A 62 -6.81 9.25 2.79
C THR A 62 -6.06 10.24 1.91
N PHE A 63 -4.85 9.90 1.47
CA PHE A 63 -3.99 10.74 0.65
C PHE A 63 -4.72 11.31 -0.58
N TYR A 64 -5.32 10.47 -1.42
CA TYR A 64 -5.97 10.93 -2.65
C TYR A 64 -7.27 11.69 -2.39
N ALA A 65 -7.94 11.43 -1.27
CA ALA A 65 -9.05 12.26 -0.82
C ALA A 65 -8.57 13.67 -0.47
N ALA A 66 -7.42 13.80 0.21
CA ALA A 66 -6.81 15.09 0.51
C ALA A 66 -6.30 15.82 -0.74
N VAL A 67 -5.69 15.11 -1.70
CA VAL A 67 -5.30 15.67 -3.00
C VAL A 67 -6.53 16.19 -3.76
N GLN A 68 -7.63 15.46 -3.75
CA GLN A 68 -8.88 15.88 -4.37
C GLN A 68 -9.46 17.15 -3.72
N GLU A 69 -9.35 17.28 -2.40
CA GLU A 69 -9.87 18.43 -1.64
C GLU A 69 -9.00 19.68 -1.81
N HIS A 70 -7.69 19.53 -1.74
CA HIS A 70 -6.76 20.66 -1.65
C HIS A 70 -6.09 21.02 -2.99
N GLU A 71 -5.88 20.05 -3.88
CA GLU A 71 -5.24 20.28 -5.18
C GLU A 71 -6.22 20.21 -6.35
N SER A 72 -6.61 18.99 -6.77
CA SER A 72 -7.57 18.81 -7.86
C SER A 72 -8.13 17.38 -7.93
N THR A 73 -9.38 17.27 -8.36
CA THR A 73 -10.01 15.98 -8.70
C THR A 73 -9.28 15.26 -9.83
N GLN A 74 -8.77 15.98 -10.82
CA GLN A 74 -8.09 15.38 -11.96
C GLN A 74 -6.81 14.66 -11.54
N LEU A 75 -6.00 15.27 -10.67
CA LEU A 75 -4.79 14.63 -10.14
C LEU A 75 -5.14 13.41 -9.28
N ALA A 76 -6.14 13.52 -8.41
CA ALA A 76 -6.57 12.38 -7.60
C ALA A 76 -7.09 11.21 -8.45
N ASP A 77 -7.82 11.48 -9.54
CA ASP A 77 -8.29 10.44 -10.47
C ASP A 77 -7.15 9.83 -11.29
N HIS A 78 -6.12 10.61 -11.63
CA HIS A 78 -4.89 10.09 -12.25
C HIS A 78 -4.17 9.08 -11.34
N LEU A 79 -3.94 9.44 -10.08
CA LEU A 79 -3.28 8.57 -9.09
C LEU A 79 -4.06 7.27 -8.85
N ARG A 80 -5.41 7.34 -8.77
CA ARG A 80 -6.27 6.15 -8.70
C ARG A 80 -6.17 5.27 -9.94
N GLY A 81 -6.06 5.87 -11.12
CA GLY A 81 -5.87 5.14 -12.37
C GLY A 81 -4.57 4.32 -12.38
N ALA A 82 -3.47 4.87 -11.86
CA ALA A 82 -2.21 4.15 -11.71
C ALA A 82 -2.35 2.95 -10.75
N HIS A 83 -3.03 3.13 -9.61
CA HIS A 83 -3.35 2.03 -8.68
C HIS A 83 -4.18 0.93 -9.32
N GLN A 84 -5.17 1.26 -10.14
CA GLN A 84 -6.02 0.27 -10.78
C GLN A 84 -5.20 -0.71 -11.63
N GLY A 85 -4.24 -0.22 -12.41
CA GLY A 85 -3.34 -1.07 -13.19
C GLY A 85 -2.52 -2.03 -12.33
N VAL A 86 -1.97 -1.53 -11.21
CA VAL A 86 -1.22 -2.35 -10.24
C VAL A 86 -2.11 -3.43 -9.61
N LYS A 87 -3.34 -3.08 -9.19
CA LYS A 87 -4.30 -4.02 -8.60
C LYS A 87 -4.67 -5.15 -9.56
N GLU A 88 -4.86 -4.85 -10.84
CA GLU A 88 -5.18 -5.86 -11.86
C GLU A 88 -4.02 -6.83 -12.11
N MET A 89 -2.78 -6.30 -12.16
CA MET A 89 -1.58 -7.13 -12.27
C MET A 89 -1.39 -8.01 -11.03
N LEU A 90 -1.54 -7.46 -9.82
CA LEU A 90 -1.44 -8.21 -8.57
C LEU A 90 -2.52 -9.30 -8.50
N TYR A 91 -3.76 -9.00 -8.88
CA TYR A 91 -4.84 -9.98 -8.92
C TYR A 91 -4.52 -11.13 -9.89
N THR A 92 -3.92 -10.81 -11.04
CA THR A 92 -3.43 -11.84 -11.98
C THR A 92 -2.29 -12.64 -11.36
N LEU A 93 -1.35 -11.97 -10.69
CA LEU A 93 -0.18 -12.57 -10.05
C LEU A 93 -0.57 -13.60 -8.98
N GLU A 94 -1.63 -13.35 -8.21
CA GLU A 94 -2.13 -14.27 -7.17
C GLU A 94 -2.55 -15.65 -7.70
N SER A 95 -2.90 -15.74 -8.99
CA SER A 95 -3.26 -17.01 -9.64
C SER A 95 -2.06 -17.78 -10.21
N ARG A 96 -0.86 -17.21 -10.11
CA ARG A 96 0.37 -17.76 -10.70
C ARG A 96 1.23 -18.45 -9.65
N GLN A 97 2.03 -19.42 -10.10
CA GLN A 97 2.97 -20.10 -9.24
C GLN A 97 4.17 -19.19 -8.96
N VAL A 98 4.39 -18.86 -7.68
CA VAL A 98 5.58 -18.12 -7.23
C VAL A 98 6.85 -18.79 -7.73
N GLY A 99 7.85 -18.01 -8.18
CA GLY A 99 9.12 -18.53 -8.71
C GLY A 99 9.06 -19.11 -10.12
N SER A 100 7.89 -19.09 -10.78
CA SER A 100 7.80 -19.35 -12.22
C SER A 100 8.26 -18.13 -13.02
N ALA A 101 8.74 -18.35 -14.25
CA ALA A 101 9.17 -17.25 -15.12
C ALA A 101 8.04 -16.23 -15.41
N GLU A 102 6.79 -16.69 -15.54
CA GLU A 102 5.63 -15.82 -15.70
C GLU A 102 5.39 -14.96 -14.46
N TYR A 103 5.51 -15.54 -13.26
CA TYR A 103 5.37 -14.83 -12.00
C TYR A 103 6.46 -13.76 -11.85
N ASP A 104 7.71 -14.13 -12.11
CA ASP A 104 8.85 -13.22 -11.98
C ASP A 104 8.73 -12.03 -12.93
N LEU A 105 8.33 -12.26 -14.19
CA LEU A 105 8.10 -11.21 -15.17
C LEU A 105 6.97 -10.26 -14.75
N LEU A 106 5.85 -10.81 -14.29
CA LEU A 106 4.70 -10.01 -13.87
C LEU A 106 5.00 -9.23 -12.57
N LEU A 107 5.73 -9.82 -11.62
CA LEU A 107 6.15 -9.12 -10.42
C LEU A 107 7.13 -7.97 -10.74
N ASP A 108 8.07 -8.18 -11.66
CA ASP A 108 8.98 -7.12 -12.10
C ASP A 108 8.21 -5.98 -12.80
N GLN A 109 7.14 -6.28 -13.54
CA GLN A 109 6.24 -5.26 -14.11
C GLN A 109 5.49 -4.48 -13.03
N VAL A 110 4.89 -5.16 -12.05
CA VAL A 110 4.24 -4.53 -10.89
C VAL A 110 5.19 -3.55 -10.20
N MET A 111 6.42 -3.98 -9.92
CA MET A 111 7.41 -3.15 -9.26
C MET A 111 7.89 -1.96 -10.12
N THR A 112 7.86 -2.09 -11.44
CA THR A 112 8.20 -0.99 -12.35
C THR A 112 7.12 0.10 -12.30
N GLU A 113 5.85 -0.30 -12.38
CA GLU A 113 4.71 0.64 -12.29
C GLU A 113 4.66 1.31 -10.91
N LEU A 114 4.78 0.54 -9.83
CA LEU A 114 4.82 1.07 -8.46
C LEU A 114 5.95 2.07 -8.24
N ASN A 115 7.17 1.77 -8.72
CA ASN A 115 8.28 2.70 -8.55
C ASN A 115 8.10 3.98 -9.38
N THR A 116 7.47 3.89 -10.55
CA THR A 116 7.15 5.07 -11.36
C THR A 116 6.13 5.96 -10.64
N HIS A 117 5.07 5.35 -10.13
CA HIS A 117 4.03 6.00 -9.33
C HIS A 117 4.60 6.65 -8.05
N ALA A 118 5.37 5.89 -7.26
CA ALA A 118 6.04 6.36 -6.06
C ALA A 118 6.92 7.59 -6.31
N LEU A 119 7.65 7.62 -7.44
CA LEU A 119 8.47 8.77 -7.80
C LEU A 119 7.65 10.02 -8.12
N GLU A 120 6.47 9.89 -8.73
CA GLU A 120 5.55 11.00 -8.97
C GLU A 120 5.05 11.56 -7.63
N GLU A 121 4.60 10.69 -6.74
CA GLU A 121 4.08 11.08 -5.44
C GLU A 121 5.15 11.75 -4.57
N GLU A 122 6.31 11.11 -4.41
CA GLU A 122 7.36 11.57 -3.50
C GLU A 122 7.98 12.90 -3.91
N ASN A 123 8.09 13.14 -5.23
CA ASN A 123 8.77 14.32 -5.76
C ASN A 123 7.83 15.47 -6.13
N GLN A 124 6.54 15.19 -6.36
CA GLN A 124 5.61 16.20 -6.85
C GLN A 124 4.40 16.34 -5.94
N VAL A 125 3.64 15.26 -5.73
CA VAL A 125 2.33 15.34 -5.08
C VAL A 125 2.46 15.56 -3.57
N LEU A 126 3.23 14.74 -2.86
CA LEU A 126 3.41 14.86 -1.40
C LEU A 126 4.03 16.21 -0.98
N PRO A 127 5.08 16.73 -1.65
CA PRO A 127 5.59 18.07 -1.33
C PRO A 127 4.57 19.19 -1.54
N THR A 128 3.78 19.10 -2.62
CA THR A 128 2.75 20.11 -2.93
C THR A 128 1.64 20.07 -1.89
N LEU A 129 1.13 18.88 -1.55
CA LEU A 129 0.11 18.70 -0.54
C LEU A 129 0.59 19.21 0.83
N ARG A 130 1.82 18.83 1.25
CA ARG A 130 2.43 19.31 2.51
C ARG A 130 2.50 20.84 2.54
N ALA A 131 2.88 21.48 1.44
CA ALA A 131 2.96 22.94 1.36
C ALA A 131 1.58 23.61 1.51
N GLN A 132 0.50 22.95 1.09
CA GLN A 132 -0.86 23.46 1.22
C GLN A 132 -1.48 23.25 2.60
N ILE A 133 -1.29 22.07 3.21
CA ILE A 133 -1.99 21.70 4.44
C ILE A 133 -1.15 21.85 5.71
N GLY A 134 0.17 21.94 5.58
CA GLY A 134 1.11 22.09 6.70
C GLY A 134 1.34 20.81 7.53
N GLU A 135 2.34 20.89 8.43
CA GLU A 135 2.84 19.76 9.22
C GLU A 135 1.77 19.04 10.03
N ASP A 136 0.98 19.80 10.81
CA ASP A 136 0.00 19.22 11.74
C ASP A 136 -1.08 18.41 11.00
N ASN A 137 -1.47 18.84 9.80
CA ASN A 137 -2.44 18.10 8.98
C ASN A 137 -1.78 16.91 8.28
N MET A 138 -0.51 17.00 7.87
CA MET A 138 0.23 15.83 7.38
C MET A 138 0.36 14.74 8.45
N ILE A 139 0.57 15.12 9.71
CA ILE A 139 0.58 14.18 10.85
C ILE A 139 -0.79 13.53 11.05
N LYS A 140 -1.88 14.30 10.99
CA LYS A 140 -3.24 13.75 11.08
C LYS A 140 -3.56 12.80 9.92
N LEU A 141 -3.19 13.16 8.70
CA LEU A 141 -3.34 12.27 7.54
C LEU A 141 -2.53 10.99 7.73
N GLY A 142 -1.32 11.07 8.28
CA GLY A 142 -0.52 9.88 8.62
C GLY A 142 -1.23 8.94 9.59
N GLN A 143 -1.91 9.47 10.62
CA GLN A 143 -2.71 8.66 11.54
C GLN A 143 -3.90 7.99 10.85
N GLN A 144 -4.58 8.73 9.96
CA GLN A 144 -5.70 8.21 9.19
C GLN A 144 -5.23 7.11 8.23
N PHE A 145 -4.09 7.31 7.57
CA PHE A 145 -3.46 6.35 6.67
C PHE A 145 -3.14 5.03 7.39
N LEU A 146 -2.48 5.08 8.55
CA LEU A 146 -2.22 3.89 9.37
C LEU A 146 -3.52 3.22 9.86
N GLY A 147 -4.55 4.01 10.17
CA GLY A 147 -5.88 3.50 10.48
C GLY A 147 -6.50 2.73 9.31
N ALA A 148 -6.47 3.33 8.12
CA ALA A 148 -7.00 2.75 6.89
C ALA A 148 -6.25 1.46 6.51
N LYS A 149 -4.91 1.46 6.51
CA LYS A 149 -4.08 0.27 6.25
C LYS A 149 -4.45 -0.92 7.12
N ARG A 150 -4.65 -0.70 8.43
CA ARG A 150 -5.02 -1.77 9.38
C ARG A 150 -6.37 -2.40 9.09
N MET A 151 -7.26 -1.66 8.45
CA MET A 151 -8.59 -2.13 8.07
C MET A 151 -8.66 -2.58 6.61
N ALA A 152 -7.61 -2.32 5.83
CA ALA A 152 -7.56 -2.61 4.40
C ALA A 152 -7.52 -4.12 4.11
N PRO A 153 -8.04 -4.54 2.95
CA PRO A 153 -7.84 -5.89 2.45
C PRO A 153 -6.35 -6.25 2.36
N THR A 154 -6.03 -7.52 2.56
CA THR A 154 -4.65 -8.04 2.44
C THR A 154 -4.36 -8.57 1.04
N HIS A 155 -5.36 -8.61 0.17
CA HIS A 155 -5.26 -9.02 -1.23
C HIS A 155 -5.75 -7.92 -2.19
N PRO A 156 -5.32 -7.94 -3.46
CA PRO A 156 -5.81 -7.02 -4.48
C PRO A 156 -7.29 -7.31 -4.82
N HIS A 157 -8.11 -6.24 -4.79
CA HIS A 157 -9.52 -6.28 -5.20
C HIS A 157 -9.79 -5.24 -6.29
N PRO A 158 -9.42 -5.50 -7.57
CA PRO A 158 -9.53 -4.52 -8.65
C PRO A 158 -10.98 -4.13 -9.01
N SER A 159 -11.97 -4.88 -8.55
CA SER A 159 -13.39 -4.55 -8.72
C SER A 159 -13.98 -3.79 -7.53
N ALA A 160 -13.21 -3.57 -6.46
CA ALA A 160 -13.65 -2.76 -5.34
C ALA A 160 -13.60 -1.27 -5.70
N PRO A 161 -14.52 -0.44 -5.17
CA PRO A 161 -14.45 1.01 -5.36
C PRO A 161 -13.12 1.59 -4.86
N ASP A 162 -12.56 2.50 -5.64
CA ASP A 162 -11.31 3.25 -5.40
C ASP A 162 -11.55 4.65 -4.79
N LYS A 163 -12.83 5.00 -4.59
CA LYS A 163 -13.27 6.25 -3.97
C LYS A 163 -14.00 5.98 -2.66
N PRO A 164 -13.93 6.91 -1.70
CA PRO A 164 -14.62 6.72 -0.44
C PRO A 164 -16.14 6.74 -0.60
N VAL A 165 -16.76 5.56 -0.71
CA VAL A 165 -18.21 5.38 -0.60
C VAL A 165 -18.48 4.68 0.73
N THR A 166 -19.01 5.42 1.71
CA THR A 166 -19.10 5.00 3.12
C THR A 166 -19.67 3.60 3.34
N GLU A 167 -20.69 3.20 2.58
CA GLU A 167 -21.30 1.86 2.68
C GLU A 167 -20.49 0.78 1.95
N ALA A 168 -19.90 1.10 0.80
CA ALA A 168 -19.15 0.13 -0.02
C ALA A 168 -17.76 -0.16 0.55
N ILE A 169 -17.07 0.85 1.09
CA ILE A 169 -15.80 0.66 1.82
C ILE A 169 -16.04 -0.25 3.02
N ALA A 170 -17.08 0.02 3.82
CA ALA A 170 -17.38 -0.81 4.97
C ALA A 170 -17.57 -2.28 4.57
N GLY A 171 -18.27 -2.57 3.46
CA GLY A 171 -18.44 -3.93 2.94
C GLY A 171 -17.13 -4.58 2.46
N ALA A 172 -16.30 -3.85 1.69
CA ALA A 172 -15.03 -4.36 1.18
C ALA A 172 -14.00 -4.62 2.29
N MET A 173 -13.92 -3.71 3.28
CA MET A 173 -12.98 -3.77 4.41
C MET A 173 -13.39 -4.81 5.47
N THR A 174 -14.66 -5.23 5.48
CA THR A 174 -15.18 -6.19 6.47
C THR A 174 -15.31 -7.61 5.93
N THR A 175 -14.99 -7.87 4.66
CA THR A 175 -15.14 -9.20 4.09
C THR A 175 -14.10 -10.15 4.71
N PRO A 176 -14.50 -11.17 5.51
CA PRO A 176 -13.57 -12.07 6.19
C PRO A 176 -12.82 -13.02 5.24
N LEU A 177 -13.07 -12.93 3.93
CA LEU A 177 -12.51 -13.81 2.91
C LEU A 177 -10.99 -13.72 2.86
N ASP A 178 -10.42 -12.52 2.93
CA ASP A 178 -8.97 -12.31 2.91
C ASP A 178 -8.31 -12.98 4.13
N LYS A 179 -8.87 -12.79 5.33
CA LYS A 179 -8.39 -13.47 6.53
C LYS A 179 -8.41 -14.99 6.40
N LEU A 180 -9.44 -15.56 5.75
CA LEU A 180 -9.51 -17.00 5.49
C LEU A 180 -8.46 -17.46 4.47
N ARG A 181 -8.20 -16.65 3.44
CA ARG A 181 -7.16 -16.90 2.42
C ARG A 181 -5.74 -16.80 2.99
N ASP A 182 -5.56 -16.04 4.06
CA ASP A 182 -4.27 -15.84 4.73
C ASP A 182 -3.92 -16.95 5.75
N ILE A 183 -4.90 -17.67 6.32
CA ILE A 183 -4.66 -18.74 7.31
C ILE A 183 -3.56 -19.75 6.89
N PRO A 184 -3.55 -20.28 5.66
CA PRO A 184 -2.53 -21.24 5.25
C PRO A 184 -1.23 -20.59 4.74
N ARG A 185 -1.15 -19.25 4.66
CA ARG A 185 -0.01 -18.54 4.06
C ARG A 185 1.07 -18.23 5.08
N GLU A 186 2.32 -18.37 4.64
CA GLU A 186 3.47 -17.83 5.35
C GLU A 186 3.77 -16.43 4.83
N PHE A 187 4.22 -15.55 5.73
CA PHE A 187 4.55 -14.16 5.44
C PHE A 187 5.96 -13.87 5.91
N ALA A 188 6.72 -13.15 5.09
CA ALA A 188 8.04 -12.70 5.48
C ALA A 188 7.94 -11.53 6.47
N GLU A 189 8.96 -11.36 7.30
CA GLU A 189 9.07 -10.17 8.15
C GLU A 189 9.34 -8.92 7.29
N ARG A 190 8.59 -7.85 7.57
CA ARG A 190 8.88 -6.48 7.13
C ARG A 190 10.11 -5.96 7.85
N ARG A 191 11.14 -5.54 7.11
CA ARG A 191 12.40 -5.05 7.69
C ARG A 191 12.53 -3.53 7.72
N VAL A 192 11.65 -2.81 7.02
CA VAL A 192 11.59 -1.35 7.05
C VAL A 192 10.56 -0.93 8.11
N PRO A 193 10.96 -0.42 9.28
CA PRO A 193 10.01 -0.15 10.36
C PRO A 193 9.05 1.00 10.04
N GLU A 194 7.76 0.82 10.31
CA GLU A 194 6.76 1.90 10.23
C GLU A 194 6.90 2.91 11.40
N GLU A 195 7.62 2.53 12.47
CA GLU A 195 7.86 3.31 13.71
C GLU A 195 9.33 3.76 13.90
#